data_AF-A0A7V0N0A8-F1
#
_entry.id   AF-A0A7V0N0A8-F1
#
_cell.length_a   1.000
_cell.length_b   1.000
_cell.length_c   1.000
_cell.angle_alpha   90.00
_cell.angle_beta   90.00
_cell.angle_gamma   90.00
#
_symmetry.space_group_name_H-M   'P 1'
#
loop_
_entity.id
_entity.type
_entity.pdbx_description
1 polymer ?
#
loop_
_entity_poly.entity_id
_entity_poly.type
_entity_poly.pdbx_seq_one_letter_code
_entity_poly.pdbx_strand_id
1 'polypeptide(L)'
;MKKIEVAGEQIEFMEEGDLNSLFEKLLQTAGRRGVSEKVINKAKKSVLKQTKKIEKALSKGKLRSSEQVRRLRESTKRLEDIVKDPSSYTGHVIEEILKSL
;
A
#
# COMPACT_ATOMS: atom_id res chain seq x y z
N MET A 1 3.16 -1.95 -11.25
CA MET A 1 2.45 -3.16 -10.74
C MET A 1 2.90 -4.39 -11.52
N LYS A 2 3.26 -5.48 -10.81
CA LYS A 2 3.59 -6.78 -11.41
C LYS A 2 2.64 -7.88 -10.91
N LYS A 3 2.43 -8.93 -11.69
CA LYS A 3 1.74 -10.14 -11.21
C LYS A 3 2.79 -11.11 -10.68
N ILE A 4 2.63 -11.57 -9.44
CA ILE A 4 3.48 -12.60 -8.84
C ILE A 4 2.66 -13.85 -8.59
N GLU A 5 3.27 -15.02 -8.79
CA GLU A 5 2.67 -16.29 -8.44
C GLU A 5 3.05 -16.65 -7.00
N VAL A 6 2.03 -16.92 -6.16
CA VAL A 6 2.20 -17.25 -4.75
C VAL A 6 1.28 -18.41 -4.42
N ALA A 7 1.86 -19.55 -4.01
CA ALA A 7 1.10 -20.75 -3.67
C ALA A 7 0.07 -21.18 -4.76
N GLY A 8 0.41 -20.98 -6.04
CA GLY A 8 -0.46 -21.29 -7.18
C GLY A 8 -1.49 -20.22 -7.53
N GLU A 9 -1.53 -19.08 -6.83
CA GLU A 9 -2.39 -17.94 -7.13
C GLU A 9 -1.60 -16.80 -7.78
N GLN A 10 -2.13 -16.22 -8.87
CA GLN A 10 -1.59 -14.99 -9.45
C GLN A 10 -2.15 -13.76 -8.72
N ILE A 11 -1.27 -12.97 -8.12
CA ILE A 11 -1.64 -11.79 -7.32
C ILE A 11 -0.91 -10.56 -7.85
N GLU A 12 -1.64 -9.46 -8.02
CA GLU A 12 -1.05 -8.16 -8.32
C GLU A 12 -0.29 -7.62 -7.10
N PHE A 13 0.96 -7.27 -7.32
CA PHE A 13 1.87 -6.78 -6.31
C PHE A 13 2.53 -5.49 -6.79
N MET A 14 2.45 -4.45 -5.96
CA MET A 14 3.20 -3.20 -6.19
C MET A 14 4.62 -3.34 -5.67
N GLU A 15 5.57 -2.93 -6.51
CA GLU A 15 6.97 -2.87 -6.12
C GLU A 15 7.24 -1.61 -5.30
N GLU A 16 8.41 -1.57 -4.66
CA GLU A 16 8.83 -0.43 -3.84
C GLU A 16 8.76 0.91 -4.60
N GLY A 17 9.11 0.91 -5.90
CA GLY A 17 9.03 2.08 -6.77
C GLY A 17 7.60 2.58 -6.98
N ASP A 18 6.67 1.67 -7.32
CA ASP A 18 5.25 2.00 -7.49
C ASP A 18 4.66 2.58 -6.19
N LEU A 19 4.99 1.97 -5.05
CA LEU A 19 4.54 2.42 -3.73
C LEU A 19 5.07 3.80 -3.38
N ASN A 20 6.33 4.08 -3.67
CA ASN A 20 6.90 5.41 -3.43
C ASN A 20 6.12 6.48 -4.21
N SER A 21 5.87 6.25 -5.50
CA SER A 21 5.06 7.15 -6.33
C SER A 21 3.62 7.29 -5.81
N LEU A 22 3.00 6.20 -5.35
CA LEU A 22 1.66 6.24 -4.76
C LEU A 22 1.63 7.09 -3.50
N PHE A 23 2.60 6.92 -2.60
CA PHE A 23 2.69 7.68 -1.36
C PHE A 23 3.01 9.16 -1.59
N GLU A 24 3.76 9.52 -2.63
CA GLU A 24 3.96 10.92 -3.02
C GLU A 24 2.65 11.57 -3.48
N LYS A 25 1.87 10.87 -4.31
CA LYS A 25 0.53 11.33 -4.72
C LYS A 25 -0.43 11.44 -3.53
N LEU A 26 -0.38 10.48 -2.60
CA LEU A 26 -1.12 10.53 -1.34
C LEU A 26 -0.72 11.72 -0.48
N LEU A 27 0.57 12.02 -0.38
CA LEU A 27 1.06 13.16 0.39
C LEU A 27 0.53 14.48 -0.16
N GLN A 28 0.50 14.64 -1.49
CA GLN A 28 -0.12 15.79 -2.15
C GLN A 28 -1.64 15.83 -1.93
N THR A 29 -2.32 14.70 -2.07
CA THR A 29 -3.78 14.63 -2.09
C THR A 29 -4.39 14.67 -0.69
N ALA A 30 -3.93 13.80 0.21
CA ALA A 30 -4.35 13.73 1.60
C ALA A 30 -3.81 14.91 2.41
N GLY A 31 -2.61 15.41 2.09
CA GLY A 31 -2.05 16.62 2.72
C GLY A 31 -2.92 17.85 2.48
N ARG A 32 -3.45 18.03 1.25
CA ARG A 32 -4.43 19.10 0.92
C ARG A 32 -5.74 19.00 1.71
N ARG A 33 -5.97 17.90 2.41
CA ARG A 33 -7.20 17.60 3.15
C ARG A 33 -7.00 17.54 4.65
N GLY A 34 -5.86 18.01 5.12
CA GLY A 34 -5.55 18.11 6.55
C GLY A 34 -5.00 16.82 7.17
N VAL A 35 -4.69 15.79 6.37
CA VAL A 35 -4.00 14.60 6.90
C VAL A 35 -2.56 14.95 7.19
N SER A 36 -2.10 14.66 8.40
CA SER A 36 -0.72 14.94 8.80
C SER A 36 0.27 14.11 7.98
N GLU A 37 1.31 14.77 7.46
CA GLU A 37 2.42 14.13 6.77
C GLU A 37 3.04 12.99 7.60
N LYS A 38 3.06 13.16 8.94
CA LYS A 38 3.55 12.14 9.88
C LYS A 38 2.77 10.83 9.77
N VAL A 39 1.45 10.89 9.61
CA VAL A 39 0.59 9.70 9.47
C VAL A 39 0.86 9.02 8.13
N ILE A 40 0.92 9.80 7.05
CA ILE A 40 1.21 9.31 5.70
C ILE A 40 2.60 8.63 5.66
N ASN A 41 3.62 9.27 6.24
CA ASN A 41 4.97 8.72 6.31
C ASN A 41 5.05 7.46 7.18
N LYS A 42 4.25 7.36 8.25
CA LYS A 42 4.17 6.15 9.08
C LYS A 42 3.56 4.98 8.29
N ALA A 43 2.46 5.22 7.59
CA ALA A 43 1.84 4.24 6.70
C ALA A 43 2.80 3.82 5.58
N LYS A 44 3.49 4.77 4.94
CA LYS A 44 4.54 4.52 3.93
C LYS A 44 5.58 3.54 4.45
N LYS A 45 6.14 3.78 5.63
CA LYS A 45 7.12 2.88 6.25
C LYS A 45 6.55 1.49 6.54
N SER A 46 5.31 1.39 7.01
CA SER A 46 4.65 0.10 7.26
C SER A 46 4.51 -0.72 5.97
N VAL A 47 3.91 -0.12 4.95
CA VAL A 47 3.65 -0.76 3.64
C VAL A 47 4.96 -1.14 2.95
N LEU A 48 5.97 -0.26 2.93
CA LEU A 48 7.29 -0.57 2.36
C LEU A 48 7.97 -1.73 3.09
N LYS A 49 7.86 -1.80 4.43
CA LYS A 49 8.42 -2.90 5.21
C LYS A 49 7.73 -4.23 4.90
N GLN A 50 6.42 -4.24 4.73
CA GLN A 50 5.66 -5.43 4.34
C GLN A 50 6.03 -5.87 2.92
N THR A 51 6.14 -4.92 1.99
CA THR A 51 6.56 -5.14 0.61
C THR A 51 7.93 -5.80 0.54
N LYS A 52 8.95 -5.23 1.21
CA LYS A 52 10.31 -5.80 1.29
C LYS A 52 10.31 -7.22 1.87
N LYS A 53 9.48 -7.48 2.89
CA LYS A 53 9.35 -8.83 3.47
C LYS A 53 8.81 -9.83 2.44
N ILE A 54 7.77 -9.44 1.70
CA ILE A 54 7.19 -10.27 0.64
C ILE A 54 8.19 -10.48 -0.48
N GLU A 55 8.86 -9.44 -0.98
CA GLU A 55 9.87 -9.59 -2.03
C GLU A 55 11.02 -10.50 -1.62
N LYS A 56 11.51 -10.36 -0.38
CA LYS A 56 12.55 -11.24 0.16
C LYS A 56 12.07 -12.68 0.32
N ALA A 57 10.82 -12.89 0.73
CA ALA A 57 10.25 -14.22 0.86
C ALA A 57 9.96 -14.86 -0.51
N LEU A 58 9.53 -14.07 -1.49
CA LEU A 58 9.32 -14.47 -2.88
C LEU A 58 10.65 -14.86 -3.53
N SER A 59 11.68 -14.02 -3.42
CA SER A 59 13.03 -14.28 -3.93
C SER A 59 13.66 -15.54 -3.31
N LYS A 60 13.30 -15.88 -2.07
CA LYS A 60 13.77 -17.09 -1.39
C LYS A 60 12.88 -18.32 -1.61
N GLY A 61 11.78 -18.20 -2.36
CA GLY A 61 10.78 -19.27 -2.51
C GLY A 61 10.11 -19.69 -1.19
N LYS A 62 10.15 -18.85 -0.15
CA LYS A 62 9.60 -19.11 1.19
C LYS A 62 8.21 -18.51 1.39
N LEU A 63 7.63 -17.94 0.35
CA LEU A 63 6.31 -17.31 0.40
C LEU A 63 5.24 -18.43 0.39
N ARG A 64 4.92 -18.93 1.58
CA ARG A 64 4.05 -20.10 1.78
C ARG A 64 2.55 -19.80 1.74
N SER A 65 2.17 -18.53 1.85
CA SER A 65 0.76 -18.11 1.85
C SER A 65 0.59 -16.82 1.03
N SER A 66 -0.45 -16.81 0.21
CA SER A 66 -0.92 -15.66 -0.55
C SER A 66 -1.60 -14.61 0.32
N GLU A 67 -1.99 -14.93 1.56
CA GLU A 67 -2.82 -14.07 2.40
C GLU A 67 -2.13 -12.74 2.72
N GLN A 68 -0.83 -12.76 3.02
CA GLN A 68 -0.07 -11.53 3.29
C GLN A 68 0.02 -10.63 2.06
N VAL A 69 0.12 -11.23 0.88
CA VAL A 69 0.16 -10.50 -0.40
C VAL A 69 -1.22 -9.94 -0.73
N ARG A 70 -2.29 -10.70 -0.52
CA ARG A 70 -3.68 -10.24 -0.67
C ARG A 70 -3.99 -9.05 0.22
N ARG A 71 -3.68 -9.15 1.51
CA ARG A 71 -3.91 -8.04 2.46
C ARG A 71 -3.16 -6.78 2.02
N LEU A 72 -1.89 -6.92 1.61
CA LEU A 72 -1.11 -5.79 1.11
C LEU A 72 -1.69 -5.21 -0.19
N ARG A 73 -2.16 -6.06 -1.12
CA ARG A 73 -2.85 -5.63 -2.34
C ARG A 73 -4.13 -4.85 -2.01
N GLU A 74 -4.96 -5.34 -1.09
CA GLU A 74 -6.20 -4.65 -0.70
C GLU A 74 -5.90 -3.29 -0.06
N SER A 75 -4.90 -3.24 0.82
CA SER A 75 -4.40 -2.01 1.41
C SER A 75 -3.94 -1.00 0.36
N THR A 76 -3.09 -1.43 -0.58
CA THR A 76 -2.56 -0.57 -1.65
C THR A 76 -3.64 -0.14 -2.64
N LYS A 77 -4.62 -0.99 -2.92
CA LYS A 77 -5.79 -0.63 -3.75
C LYS A 77 -6.63 0.46 -3.09
N ARG A 78 -6.86 0.40 -1.76
CA ARG A 78 -7.55 1.49 -1.04
C ARG A 78 -6.77 2.80 -1.10
N LEU A 79 -5.44 2.73 -1.00
CA LEU A 79 -4.57 3.89 -1.17
C LEU A 79 -4.63 4.47 -2.59
N GLU A 80 -4.70 3.63 -3.63
CA GLU A 80 -4.94 4.09 -4.99
C GLU A 80 -6.30 4.74 -5.17
N ASP A 81 -7.34 4.20 -4.53
CA ASP A 81 -8.70 4.73 -4.62
C ASP A 81 -8.76 6.16 -4.07
N ILE A 82 -8.14 6.40 -2.90
CA ILE A 82 -7.99 7.74 -2.30
C ILE A 82 -7.28 8.72 -3.24
N VAL A 83 -6.30 8.25 -4.02
CA VAL A 83 -5.57 9.10 -4.98
C VAL A 83 -6.38 9.36 -6.25
N LYS A 84 -7.15 8.37 -6.72
CA LYS A 84 -7.96 8.47 -7.94
C LYS A 84 -9.21 9.30 -7.73
N ASP A 85 -9.94 9.03 -6.65
CA ASP A 85 -11.11 9.78 -6.26
C ASP A 85 -10.94 10.28 -4.83
N PRO A 86 -10.13 11.33 -4.64
CA PRO A 86 -10.08 11.96 -3.35
C PRO A 86 -11.47 12.39 -2.91
N SER A 87 -12.25 13.07 -3.74
CA SER A 87 -13.53 13.69 -3.36
C SER A 87 -14.46 12.81 -2.50
N SER A 88 -14.47 11.48 -2.71
CA SER A 88 -15.23 10.51 -1.90
C SER A 88 -14.77 10.30 -0.46
N TYR A 89 -13.57 10.76 -0.09
CA TYR A 89 -12.97 10.56 1.24
C TYR A 89 -12.75 11.89 1.98
N THR A 90 -13.12 11.96 3.25
CA THR A 90 -12.73 13.08 4.12
C THR A 90 -11.31 12.89 4.64
N GLY A 91 -10.64 13.97 5.06
CA GLY A 91 -9.30 13.88 5.67
C GLY A 91 -9.26 12.92 6.85
N HIS A 92 -10.30 12.92 7.69
CA HIS A 92 -10.42 12.01 8.82
C HIS A 92 -10.50 10.53 8.38
N VAL A 93 -11.30 10.22 7.36
CA VAL A 93 -11.41 8.85 6.83
C VAL A 93 -10.08 8.37 6.25
N ILE A 94 -9.38 9.24 5.51
CA ILE A 94 -8.05 8.92 4.97
C ILE A 94 -7.07 8.64 6.11
N GLU A 95 -7.11 9.43 7.19
CA GLU A 95 -6.25 9.24 8.34
C GLU A 95 -6.50 7.89 9.05
N GLU A 96 -7.76 7.50 9.25
CA GLU A 96 -8.13 6.22 9.86
C GLU A 96 -7.73 5.02 8.99
N ILE A 97 -7.86 5.15 7.67
CA ILE A 97 -7.36 4.14 6.72
C ILE A 97 -5.84 4.00 6.85
N LEU A 98 -5.10 5.12 6.87
CA LEU A 98 -3.64 5.11 6.97
C LEU A 98 -3.14 4.57 8.32
N LYS A 99 -3.85 4.82 9.42
CA LYS A 99 -3.53 4.27 10.75
C LYS A 99 -3.75 2.76 10.83
N SER A 100 -4.61 2.21 9.98
CA SER A 100 -4.97 0.78 9.96
C SER A 100 -4.03 -0.10 9.13
N LEU A 101 -2.94 0.48 8.58
CA LEU A 101 -1.94 -0.18 7.72
C LEU A 101 -0.67 -0.60 8.47
#